data_AF-A0A959ZRA5-F1
#
_entry.id   AF-A0A959ZRA5-F1
#
_cell.length_a   1.000
_cell.length_b   1.000
_cell.length_c   1.000
_cell.angle_alpha   90.00
_cell.angle_beta   90.00
_cell.angle_gamma   90.00
#
_symmetry.space_group_name_H-M   'P 1'
#
loop_
_entity.id
_entity.type
_entity.pdbx_description
1 polymer ?
#
loop_
_entity_poly.entity_id
_entity_poly.type
_entity_poly.pdbx_seq_one_letter_code
_entity_poly.pdbx_strand_id
1 'polypeptide(L)'
;MRGRKKFTYANVMSTIAVLLAIGGGTAFAALELGKNTVKSRNIAPGAVRTPDIKNRAVKRAKIAPGAIDSSRLAGGAVDSGKLAEGAVTAGKIAGEAIEEGKLAPSLKAKLNATQTGGIIRVDAAGTSLSDSPERTLLSRGPFRIYAKCFNSGPNVAAQIFLASTVPGTIATGATTQFRGGLNNAYLDPSTPEISRRMASASTGPAATTQIAGAATLVNGSNSISASVIGWIKGSTAASDSANYGAGATAKCLFVPYLVAASG
;
A
#
# COMPACT_ATOMS: atom_id res chain seq x y z
N MET A 1 -35.92 15.58 100.84
CA MET A 1 -36.48 14.94 99.63
C MET A 1 -35.68 13.69 99.30
N ARG A 2 -36.27 12.50 99.43
CA ARG A 2 -35.58 11.20 99.35
C ARG A 2 -35.90 10.56 97.99
N GLY A 3 -34.95 10.64 97.05
CA GLY A 3 -35.14 10.20 95.67
C GLY A 3 -35.24 8.67 95.53
N ARG A 4 -36.28 8.18 94.87
CA ARG A 4 -36.34 6.79 94.37
C ARG A 4 -35.53 6.70 93.07
N LYS A 5 -34.28 6.27 93.17
CA LYS A 5 -33.44 5.90 92.02
C LYS A 5 -33.68 4.43 91.67
N LYS A 6 -34.78 4.11 90.98
CA LYS A 6 -34.87 2.87 90.21
C LYS A 6 -35.57 3.18 88.89
N PHE A 7 -34.78 3.31 87.83
CA PHE A 7 -35.31 3.38 86.48
C PHE A 7 -36.13 2.11 86.23
N THR A 8 -37.41 2.26 85.88
CA THR A 8 -38.26 1.12 85.53
C THR A 8 -37.79 0.54 84.20
N TYR A 9 -37.97 -0.77 84.01
CA TYR A 9 -37.64 -1.44 82.75
C TYR A 9 -38.30 -0.73 81.54
N ALA A 10 -39.52 -0.21 81.73
CA ALA A 10 -40.23 0.59 80.74
C ALA A 10 -39.48 1.90 80.39
N ASN A 11 -38.91 2.60 81.36
CA ASN A 11 -38.15 3.83 81.10
C ASN A 11 -36.83 3.53 80.38
N VAL A 12 -36.17 2.42 80.71
CA VAL A 12 -34.94 1.98 80.03
C VAL A 12 -35.24 1.53 78.59
N MET A 13 -36.30 0.78 78.38
CA MET A 13 -36.71 0.35 77.04
C MET A 13 -37.23 1.51 76.20
N SER A 14 -37.94 2.47 76.80
CA SER A 14 -38.38 3.69 76.12
C SER A 14 -37.18 4.51 75.64
N THR A 15 -36.18 4.73 76.49
CA THR A 15 -34.99 5.50 76.07
C THR A 15 -34.15 4.74 75.02
N ILE A 16 -33.99 3.42 75.14
CA ILE A 16 -33.29 2.60 74.13
C ILE A 16 -34.07 2.58 72.81
N ALA A 17 -35.39 2.44 72.85
CA ALA A 17 -36.24 2.45 71.66
C ALA A 17 -36.21 3.81 70.96
N VAL A 18 -36.21 4.92 71.71
CA VAL A 18 -36.04 6.27 71.17
C VAL A 18 -34.64 6.45 70.59
N LEU A 19 -33.61 5.91 71.23
CA LEU A 19 -32.24 5.98 70.73
C LEU A 19 -32.04 5.14 69.46
N LEU A 20 -32.72 4.00 69.33
CA LEU A 20 -32.72 3.18 68.11
C LEU A 20 -33.62 3.76 67.03
N ALA A 21 -34.76 4.37 67.38
CA ALA A 21 -35.66 5.00 66.43
C ALA A 21 -35.06 6.30 65.84
N ILE A 22 -34.32 7.05 66.64
CA ILE A 22 -33.69 8.32 66.21
C ILE A 22 -32.24 8.09 65.73
N GLY A 23 -31.52 7.13 66.32
CA GLY A 23 -30.11 6.86 66.02
C GLY A 23 -29.85 5.61 65.15
N GLY A 24 -30.81 4.70 64.98
CA GLY A 24 -30.63 3.46 64.23
C GLY A 24 -31.03 3.54 62.75
N GLY A 25 -31.87 4.52 62.35
CA GLY A 25 -32.36 4.66 60.97
C GLY A 25 -31.46 5.49 60.05
N THR A 26 -30.73 6.47 60.61
CA THR A 26 -29.86 7.37 59.83
C THR A 26 -28.38 7.00 59.89
N ALA A 27 -27.97 6.15 60.85
CA ALA A 27 -26.58 5.70 60.97
C ALA A 27 -26.14 4.73 59.85
N PHE A 28 -27.07 4.08 59.14
CA PHE A 28 -26.72 3.22 58.00
C PHE A 28 -26.50 3.96 56.69
N ALA A 29 -26.93 5.22 56.59
CA ALA A 29 -26.74 6.05 55.39
C ALA A 29 -25.39 6.80 55.39
N ALA A 30 -24.71 6.87 56.55
CA ALA A 30 -23.44 7.58 56.72
C ALA A 30 -22.24 6.65 57.01
N LEU A 31 -22.36 5.34 56.77
CA LEU A 31 -21.18 4.51 56.61
C LEU A 31 -20.54 4.91 55.27
N GLU A 32 -19.52 5.77 55.31
CA GLU A 32 -18.60 5.87 54.19
C GLU A 32 -18.12 4.46 53.87
N LEU A 33 -18.57 3.94 52.72
CA LEU A 33 -18.12 2.65 52.22
C LEU A 33 -16.60 2.70 52.13
N GLY A 34 -15.92 1.87 52.92
CA GLY A 34 -14.47 1.76 52.88
C GLY A 34 -13.98 1.44 51.45
N LYS A 35 -12.74 1.79 51.13
CA LYS A 35 -12.13 1.48 49.82
C LYS A 35 -12.26 -0.02 49.54
N ASN A 36 -12.67 -0.37 48.31
CA ASN A 36 -12.81 -1.76 47.82
C ASN A 36 -13.89 -2.62 48.53
N THR A 37 -14.84 -2.00 49.25
CA THR A 37 -15.95 -2.74 49.89
C THR A 37 -17.03 -3.17 48.89
N VAL A 38 -17.29 -2.35 47.87
CA VAL A 38 -18.22 -2.68 46.77
C VAL A 38 -17.53 -3.60 45.77
N LYS A 39 -18.01 -4.84 45.64
CA LYS A 39 -17.54 -5.84 44.67
C LYS A 39 -18.55 -5.98 43.54
N SER A 40 -18.18 -6.64 42.43
CA SER A 40 -19.07 -6.82 41.27
C SER A 40 -20.41 -7.47 41.64
N ARG A 41 -20.44 -8.39 42.61
CA ARG A 41 -21.68 -9.02 43.12
C ARG A 41 -22.64 -8.06 43.83
N ASN A 42 -22.18 -6.89 44.25
CA ASN A 42 -22.99 -5.87 44.90
C ASN A 42 -23.64 -4.92 43.86
N ILE A 43 -23.29 -5.04 42.58
CA ILE A 43 -23.78 -4.19 41.49
C ILE A 43 -24.70 -5.05 40.62
N ALA A 44 -25.97 -4.67 40.53
CA ALA A 44 -26.90 -5.36 39.64
C ALA A 44 -26.48 -5.18 38.16
N PRO A 45 -26.74 -6.16 37.29
CA PRO A 45 -26.46 -6.04 35.86
C PRO A 45 -27.10 -4.78 35.25
N GLY A 46 -26.33 -3.99 34.51
CA GLY A 46 -26.80 -2.74 33.89
C GLY A 46 -27.05 -1.57 34.85
N ALA A 47 -26.74 -1.70 36.15
CA ALA A 47 -26.95 -0.64 37.12
C ALA A 47 -26.03 0.58 36.90
N VAL A 48 -24.85 0.39 36.32
CA VAL A 48 -23.91 1.47 36.01
C VAL A 48 -24.26 2.09 34.66
N ARG A 49 -24.68 3.35 34.66
CA ARG A 49 -25.02 4.14 33.47
C ARG A 49 -23.91 5.15 33.16
N THR A 50 -23.98 5.77 31.98
CA THR A 50 -23.00 6.78 31.55
C THR A 50 -22.77 7.92 32.56
N PRO A 51 -23.81 8.51 33.21
CA PRO A 51 -23.60 9.57 34.20
C PRO A 51 -22.85 9.11 35.46
N ASP A 52 -22.87 7.81 35.77
CA ASP A 52 -22.21 7.24 36.95
C ASP A 52 -20.68 7.09 36.73
N ILE A 53 -20.22 7.17 35.48
CA ILE A 53 -18.81 7.05 35.10
C ILE A 53 -18.25 8.45 34.84
N LYS A 54 -17.43 8.94 35.77
CA LYS A 54 -16.71 10.20 35.59
C LYS A 54 -15.81 10.15 34.35
N ASN A 55 -15.66 11.29 33.68
CA ASN A 55 -14.70 11.47 32.59
C ASN A 55 -13.31 10.94 32.96
N ARG A 56 -12.70 10.16 32.05
CA ARG A 56 -11.38 9.53 32.19
C ARG A 56 -11.26 8.50 33.33
N ALA A 57 -12.37 8.02 33.89
CA ALA A 57 -12.35 6.99 34.94
C ALA A 57 -11.82 5.64 34.42
N VAL A 58 -12.11 5.28 33.16
CA VAL A 58 -11.60 4.06 32.53
C VAL A 58 -10.22 4.34 31.92
N LYS A 59 -9.17 3.93 32.62
CA LYS A 59 -7.77 4.01 32.14
C LYS A 59 -7.38 2.75 31.38
N ARG A 60 -6.28 2.80 30.61
CA ARG A 60 -5.75 1.68 29.80
C ARG A 60 -5.70 0.35 30.56
N ALA A 61 -5.25 0.34 31.82
CA ALA A 61 -5.15 -0.87 32.64
C ALA A 61 -6.50 -1.54 32.97
N LYS A 62 -7.62 -0.86 32.72
CA LYS A 62 -8.99 -1.39 32.87
C LYS A 62 -9.58 -1.91 31.55
N ILE A 63 -8.85 -1.79 30.45
CA ILE A 63 -9.23 -2.29 29.12
C ILE A 63 -8.37 -3.51 28.82
N ALA A 64 -8.99 -4.69 28.77
CA ALA A 64 -8.28 -5.91 28.43
C ALA A 64 -7.81 -5.88 26.96
N PRO A 65 -6.71 -6.58 26.62
CA PRO A 65 -6.30 -6.77 25.23
C PRO A 65 -7.45 -7.38 24.41
N GLY A 66 -7.74 -6.81 23.23
CA GLY A 66 -8.83 -7.26 22.37
C GLY A 66 -10.25 -6.88 22.80
N ALA A 67 -10.42 -6.15 23.92
CA ALA A 67 -11.75 -5.74 24.38
C ALA A 67 -12.45 -4.73 23.44
N ILE A 68 -11.69 -4.06 22.57
CA ILE A 68 -12.19 -3.14 21.55
C ILE A 68 -11.96 -3.80 20.19
N ASP A 69 -13.03 -4.39 19.64
CA ASP A 69 -13.06 -4.87 18.26
C ASP A 69 -13.56 -3.78 17.30
N SER A 70 -13.60 -4.08 16.00
CA SER A 70 -14.04 -3.13 14.96
C SER A 70 -15.50 -2.69 15.13
N SER A 71 -16.38 -3.50 15.72
CA SER A 71 -17.78 -3.14 15.96
C SER A 71 -17.94 -2.09 17.08
N ARG A 72 -16.90 -1.92 17.91
CA ARG A 72 -16.87 -0.93 19.00
C ARG A 72 -16.28 0.41 18.57
N LEU A 73 -15.77 0.52 17.35
CA LEU A 73 -15.22 1.76 16.80
C LEU A 73 -16.24 2.41 15.86
N ALA A 74 -16.69 3.61 16.22
CA ALA A 74 -17.51 4.41 15.31
C ALA A 74 -16.70 4.85 14.08
N GLY A 75 -17.38 5.14 12.97
CA GLY A 75 -16.76 5.72 11.78
C GLY A 75 -16.03 7.03 12.13
N GLY A 76 -14.74 7.11 11.79
CA GLY A 76 -13.90 8.27 12.11
C GLY A 76 -13.34 8.31 13.54
N ALA A 77 -13.59 7.29 14.38
CA ALA A 77 -13.03 7.23 15.74
C ALA A 77 -11.48 7.17 15.78
N VAL A 78 -10.86 6.70 14.69
CA VAL A 78 -9.41 6.67 14.50
C VAL A 78 -9.04 7.67 13.42
N ASP A 79 -8.66 8.88 13.84
CA ASP A 79 -8.09 9.91 12.97
C ASP A 79 -6.57 9.76 12.83
N SER A 80 -5.96 10.58 11.96
CA SER A 80 -4.51 10.57 11.74
C SER A 80 -3.69 10.89 12.99
N GLY A 81 -4.24 11.67 13.93
CA GLY A 81 -3.59 11.98 15.20
C GLY A 81 -3.64 10.85 16.22
N LYS A 82 -4.48 9.83 16.02
CA LYS A 82 -4.52 8.61 16.85
C LYS A 82 -3.57 7.51 16.38
N LEU A 83 -3.02 7.64 15.17
CA LEU A 83 -2.07 6.69 14.61
C LEU A 83 -0.65 7.15 14.94
N ALA A 84 0.08 6.35 15.72
CA ALA A 84 1.50 6.58 15.94
C ALA A 84 2.31 6.34 14.65
N GLU A 85 3.49 6.96 14.57
CA GLU A 85 4.44 6.66 13.49
C GLU A 85 4.76 5.16 13.46
N GLY A 86 4.73 4.57 12.25
CA GLY A 86 4.93 3.13 12.06
C GLY A 86 3.77 2.24 12.54
N ALA A 87 2.64 2.79 13.00
CA ALA A 87 1.50 1.99 13.44
C ALA A 87 0.90 1.15 12.30
N VAL A 88 0.91 1.66 11.07
CA VAL A 88 0.46 0.97 9.85
C VAL A 88 1.66 0.48 9.06
N THR A 89 2.09 -0.76 9.32
CA THR A 89 3.17 -1.44 8.60
C THR A 89 2.65 -2.12 7.33
N ALA A 90 3.51 -2.43 6.37
CA ALA A 90 3.12 -3.13 5.13
C ALA A 90 2.29 -4.40 5.38
N GLY A 91 2.68 -5.24 6.34
CA GLY A 91 1.94 -6.46 6.68
C GLY A 91 0.55 -6.25 7.29
N LYS A 92 0.18 -5.02 7.67
CA LYS A 92 -1.17 -4.67 8.16
C LYS A 92 -2.10 -4.18 7.04
N ILE A 93 -1.55 -3.98 5.84
CA ILE A 93 -2.30 -3.53 4.66
C ILE A 93 -2.59 -4.78 3.84
N ALA A 94 -3.87 -5.13 3.70
CA ALA A 94 -4.29 -6.24 2.85
C ALA A 94 -3.98 -5.94 1.37
N GLY A 95 -3.85 -6.99 0.56
CA GLY A 95 -3.77 -6.83 -0.90
C GLY A 95 -4.94 -6.01 -1.41
N GLU A 96 -4.67 -5.07 -2.31
CA GLU A 96 -5.68 -4.20 -2.95
C GLU A 96 -6.43 -3.24 -1.99
N ALA A 97 -6.02 -3.14 -0.72
CA ALA A 97 -6.68 -2.26 0.25
C ALA A 97 -6.52 -0.75 -0.02
N ILE A 98 -5.55 -0.36 -0.86
CA ILE A 98 -5.30 1.04 -1.22
C ILE A 98 -5.82 1.29 -2.63
N GLU A 99 -6.96 1.98 -2.71
CA GLU A 99 -7.52 2.47 -3.97
C GLU A 99 -6.66 3.59 -4.56
N GLU A 100 -6.59 3.67 -5.89
CA GLU A 100 -5.85 4.71 -6.59
C GLU A 100 -6.27 6.12 -6.13
N GLY A 101 -7.56 6.35 -5.86
CA GLY A 101 -8.07 7.62 -5.35
C GLY A 101 -7.44 8.09 -4.04
N LYS A 102 -6.82 7.19 -3.26
CA LYS A 102 -6.17 7.49 -1.97
C LYS A 102 -4.67 7.80 -2.09
N LEU A 103 -4.09 7.64 -3.27
CA LEU A 103 -2.69 7.99 -3.52
C LEU A 103 -2.55 9.50 -3.74
N ALA A 104 -1.54 10.11 -3.11
CA ALA A 104 -1.24 11.52 -3.33
C ALA A 104 -0.92 11.80 -4.81
N PRO A 105 -1.33 12.94 -5.39
CA PRO A 105 -1.02 13.27 -6.79
C PRO A 105 0.46 13.24 -7.13
N SER A 106 1.34 13.61 -6.19
CA SER A 106 2.79 13.52 -6.34
C SER A 106 3.30 12.09 -6.43
N LEU A 107 2.66 11.16 -5.70
CA LEU A 107 2.96 9.73 -5.80
C LEU A 107 2.41 9.16 -7.10
N LYS A 108 1.18 9.52 -7.50
CA LYS A 108 0.62 9.17 -8.82
C LYS A 108 1.48 9.69 -9.94
N ALA A 109 2.00 10.91 -9.87
CA ALA A 109 2.91 11.47 -10.85
C ALA A 109 4.24 10.71 -10.90
N LYS A 110 4.77 10.24 -9.77
CA LYS A 110 5.96 9.38 -9.74
C LYS A 110 5.69 7.99 -10.33
N LEU A 111 4.49 7.45 -10.14
CA LEU A 111 4.05 6.19 -10.76
C LEU A 111 3.80 6.38 -12.26
N ASN A 112 3.14 7.47 -12.67
CA ASN A 112 2.83 7.85 -14.05
C ASN A 112 4.05 8.39 -14.82
N ALA A 113 5.10 8.88 -14.15
CA ALA A 113 6.38 9.18 -14.76
C ALA A 113 7.05 7.93 -15.36
N THR A 114 6.59 6.73 -14.97
CA THR A 114 6.93 5.48 -15.66
C THR A 114 6.32 5.40 -17.07
N GLN A 115 5.39 6.28 -17.47
CA GLN A 115 4.76 6.27 -18.81
C GLN A 115 5.10 7.49 -19.71
N THR A 116 5.70 8.56 -19.19
CA THR A 116 5.99 9.77 -19.99
C THR A 116 7.34 10.40 -19.65
N GLY A 117 8.45 9.67 -19.86
CA GLY A 117 9.81 10.23 -19.80
C GLY A 117 10.64 9.88 -18.56
N GLY A 118 10.32 8.81 -17.85
CA GLY A 118 11.12 8.30 -16.73
C GLY A 118 12.15 7.24 -17.14
N ILE A 119 13.20 7.10 -16.33
CA ILE A 119 14.17 6.02 -16.42
C ILE A 119 13.56 4.72 -15.86
N ILE A 120 13.34 3.72 -16.73
CA ILE A 120 12.84 2.39 -16.40
C ILE A 120 14.02 1.43 -16.24
N ARG A 121 14.17 0.87 -15.05
CA ARG A 121 15.20 -0.12 -14.72
C ARG A 121 14.63 -1.52 -14.88
N VAL A 122 15.37 -2.39 -15.54
CA VAL A 122 15.00 -3.79 -15.78
C VAL A 122 16.16 -4.69 -15.38
N ASP A 123 15.89 -5.63 -14.48
CA ASP A 123 16.83 -6.69 -14.13
C ASP A 123 16.98 -7.66 -15.30
N ALA A 124 18.20 -8.17 -15.51
CA ALA A 124 18.42 -9.27 -16.45
C ALA A 124 17.91 -10.57 -15.81
N ALA A 125 16.70 -10.96 -16.18
CA ALA A 125 16.05 -12.18 -15.69
C ALA A 125 15.84 -13.16 -16.85
N GLY A 126 16.04 -14.46 -16.57
CA GLY A 126 16.06 -15.50 -17.59
C GLY A 126 17.41 -15.59 -18.34
N THR A 127 17.54 -16.66 -19.13
CA THR A 127 18.73 -17.00 -19.93
C THR A 127 18.49 -16.92 -21.44
N SER A 128 17.27 -16.61 -21.84
CA SER A 128 16.81 -16.61 -23.23
C SER A 128 15.65 -15.64 -23.38
N LEU A 129 15.37 -15.21 -24.61
CA LEU A 129 14.25 -14.31 -24.88
C LEU A 129 12.88 -14.88 -24.45
N SER A 130 12.67 -16.19 -24.60
CA SER A 130 11.39 -16.84 -24.28
C SER A 130 11.11 -16.85 -22.78
N ASP A 131 12.14 -16.97 -21.96
CA ASP A 131 12.01 -17.13 -20.51
C ASP A 131 12.15 -15.78 -19.77
N SER A 132 12.39 -14.71 -20.53
CA SER A 132 12.58 -13.37 -19.98
C SER A 132 11.24 -12.70 -19.67
N PRO A 133 11.06 -12.14 -18.46
CA PRO A 133 9.84 -11.41 -18.14
C PRO A 133 9.72 -10.12 -18.96
N GLU A 134 8.49 -9.84 -19.41
CA GLU A 134 8.18 -8.59 -20.12
C GLU A 134 8.12 -7.40 -19.17
N ARG A 135 8.67 -6.28 -19.61
CA ARG A 135 8.50 -4.99 -18.94
C ARG A 135 7.93 -3.95 -19.90
N THR A 136 6.70 -3.55 -19.64
CA THR A 136 6.06 -2.45 -20.38
C THR A 136 6.82 -1.14 -20.13
N LEU A 137 7.20 -0.47 -21.22
CA LEU A 137 7.88 0.82 -21.21
C LEU A 137 6.91 1.96 -21.47
N LEU A 138 5.98 1.77 -22.41
CA LEU A 138 4.97 2.75 -22.76
C LEU A 138 3.70 2.01 -23.17
N SER A 139 2.54 2.50 -22.73
CA SER A 139 1.24 1.94 -23.12
C SER A 139 0.26 3.07 -23.35
N ARG A 140 -0.45 3.04 -24.47
CA ARG A 140 -1.43 4.08 -24.82
C ARG A 140 -2.48 3.50 -25.77
N GLY A 141 -3.71 3.41 -25.27
CA GLY A 141 -4.81 2.75 -26.00
C GLY A 141 -4.47 1.28 -26.33
N PRO A 142 -4.69 0.82 -27.57
CA PRO A 142 -4.38 -0.55 -27.97
C PRO A 142 -2.89 -0.82 -28.13
N PHE A 143 -2.04 0.21 -28.05
CA PHE A 143 -0.63 0.14 -28.35
C PHE A 143 0.23 0.03 -27.10
N ARG A 144 1.26 -0.81 -27.18
CA ARG A 144 2.24 -1.02 -26.12
C ARG A 144 3.65 -1.16 -26.70
N ILE A 145 4.60 -0.50 -26.05
CA ILE A 145 6.04 -0.75 -26.20
C ILE A 145 6.53 -1.41 -24.92
N TYR A 146 7.27 -2.49 -25.06
CA TYR A 146 7.82 -3.23 -23.94
C TYR A 146 9.22 -3.72 -24.27
N ALA A 147 9.99 -4.07 -23.24
CA ALA A 147 11.32 -4.63 -23.40
C ALA A 147 11.50 -5.88 -22.54
N LYS A 148 12.41 -6.74 -23.00
CA LYS A 148 12.93 -7.90 -22.27
C LYS A 148 14.43 -7.71 -22.09
N CYS A 149 14.95 -7.97 -20.89
CA CYS A 149 16.37 -7.91 -20.55
C CYS A 149 16.75 -9.24 -19.90
N PHE A 150 17.82 -9.87 -20.39
CA PHE A 150 18.17 -11.23 -19.98
C PHE A 150 19.65 -11.54 -20.11
N ASN A 151 20.07 -12.58 -19.41
CA ASN A 151 21.44 -13.07 -19.48
C ASN A 151 21.57 -13.99 -20.70
N SER A 152 22.63 -13.83 -21.50
CA SER A 152 22.92 -14.66 -22.66
C SER A 152 24.34 -15.19 -22.51
N GLY A 153 24.47 -16.30 -21.78
CA GLY A 153 25.76 -16.80 -21.32
C GLY A 153 26.51 -15.75 -20.48
N PRO A 154 27.73 -15.34 -20.85
CA PRO A 154 28.47 -14.29 -20.13
C PRO A 154 27.93 -12.87 -20.39
N ASN A 155 27.07 -12.71 -21.40
CA ASN A 155 26.60 -11.41 -21.88
C ASN A 155 25.26 -11.03 -21.27
N VAL A 156 24.90 -9.75 -21.36
CA VAL A 156 23.52 -9.28 -21.13
C VAL A 156 22.95 -8.81 -22.45
N ALA A 157 21.74 -9.26 -22.78
CA ALA A 157 21.02 -8.90 -23.98
C ALA A 157 19.71 -8.20 -23.62
N ALA A 158 19.30 -7.27 -24.48
CA ALA A 158 18.02 -6.62 -24.35
C ALA A 158 17.36 -6.44 -25.72
N GLN A 159 16.04 -6.60 -25.75
CA GLN A 159 15.24 -6.44 -26.94
C GLN A 159 14.01 -5.61 -26.61
N ILE A 160 13.66 -4.70 -27.53
CA ILE A 160 12.50 -3.82 -27.43
C ILE A 160 11.50 -4.25 -28.48
N PHE A 161 10.24 -4.34 -28.09
CA PHE A 161 9.15 -4.88 -28.89
C PHE A 161 7.96 -3.92 -28.92
N LEU A 162 7.15 -4.11 -29.96
CA LEU A 162 5.90 -3.40 -30.18
C LEU A 162 4.76 -4.39 -30.09
N ALA A 163 3.65 -3.97 -29.51
CA ALA A 163 2.42 -4.72 -29.50
C ALA A 163 1.22 -3.82 -29.80
N SER A 164 0.25 -4.39 -30.51
CA SER A 164 -1.10 -3.84 -30.65
C SER A 164 -2.11 -4.94 -30.33
N THR A 165 -3.20 -4.57 -29.67
CA THR A 165 -4.36 -5.45 -29.46
C THR A 165 -5.35 -5.42 -30.62
N VAL A 166 -5.12 -4.56 -31.62
CA VAL A 166 -6.02 -4.41 -32.77
C VAL A 166 -5.34 -4.91 -34.05
N PRO A 167 -5.88 -5.96 -34.70
CA PRO A 167 -5.40 -6.45 -35.99
C PRO A 167 -5.39 -5.35 -37.07
N GLY A 168 -4.43 -5.41 -37.99
CA GLY A 168 -4.26 -4.40 -39.05
C GLY A 168 -3.56 -3.10 -38.62
N THR A 169 -2.97 -3.08 -37.41
CA THR A 169 -2.09 -1.99 -36.99
C THR A 169 -0.79 -2.00 -37.81
N ILE A 170 -0.43 -0.84 -38.34
CA ILE A 170 0.82 -0.62 -39.06
C ILE A 170 1.87 -0.06 -38.11
N ALA A 171 3.10 -0.59 -38.14
CA ALA A 171 4.28 0.08 -37.60
C ALA A 171 5.11 0.66 -38.74
N THR A 172 5.49 1.94 -38.63
CA THR A 172 6.46 2.61 -39.50
C THR A 172 7.63 3.13 -38.66
N GLY A 173 8.86 3.07 -39.17
CA GLY A 173 10.05 3.47 -38.43
C GLY A 173 11.35 3.20 -39.18
N ALA A 174 12.50 3.43 -38.54
CA ALA A 174 13.81 3.35 -39.18
C ALA A 174 14.07 1.94 -39.77
N THR A 175 14.33 1.92 -41.08
CA THR A 175 14.30 0.78 -42.00
C THR A 175 15.30 -0.36 -41.71
N THR A 176 16.23 -0.18 -40.77
CA THR A 176 17.26 -1.19 -40.45
C THR A 176 16.87 -2.12 -39.30
N GLN A 177 15.77 -1.87 -38.58
CA GLN A 177 15.48 -2.56 -37.32
C GLN A 177 14.29 -3.52 -37.38
N PHE A 178 13.43 -3.40 -38.38
CA PHE A 178 12.30 -4.31 -38.62
C PHE A 178 12.73 -5.45 -39.55
N ARG A 179 12.91 -6.65 -39.02
CA ARG A 179 13.16 -7.84 -39.85
C ARG A 179 11.89 -8.16 -40.65
N GLY A 180 11.86 -7.78 -41.93
CA GLY A 180 10.80 -8.21 -42.87
C GLY A 180 10.10 -7.12 -43.69
N GLY A 181 10.47 -5.83 -43.54
CA GLY A 181 9.80 -4.75 -44.28
C GLY A 181 8.41 -4.40 -43.74
N LEU A 182 7.89 -3.24 -44.16
CA LEU A 182 6.77 -2.49 -43.57
C LEU A 182 5.36 -3.08 -43.81
N ASN A 183 5.20 -4.41 -43.83
CA ASN A 183 3.94 -5.04 -44.21
C ASN A 183 3.18 -5.58 -42.98
N ASN A 184 2.09 -4.88 -42.64
CA ASN A 184 0.92 -5.11 -41.78
C ASN A 184 0.71 -6.38 -40.92
N ALA A 185 1.37 -7.52 -41.18
CA ALA A 185 1.25 -8.76 -40.40
C ALA A 185 2.12 -8.79 -39.13
N TYR A 186 3.06 -7.86 -38.99
CA TYR A 186 4.09 -7.87 -37.94
C TYR A 186 3.56 -7.53 -36.54
N LEU A 187 2.33 -7.04 -36.39
CA LEU A 187 1.79 -6.61 -35.09
C LEU A 187 0.53 -7.35 -34.62
N ASP A 188 0.15 -8.44 -35.27
CA ASP A 188 -0.90 -9.34 -34.78
C ASP A 188 -0.48 -10.03 -33.46
N PRO A 189 -1.38 -10.17 -32.46
CA PRO A 189 -1.15 -10.98 -31.27
C PRO A 189 -0.68 -12.43 -31.54
N SER A 190 -1.05 -13.02 -32.68
CA SER A 190 -0.63 -14.36 -33.12
C SER A 190 0.77 -14.40 -33.75
N THR A 191 1.36 -13.24 -34.06
CA THR A 191 2.72 -13.17 -34.61
C THR A 191 3.75 -13.47 -33.52
N PRO A 192 4.73 -14.36 -33.77
CA PRO A 192 5.80 -14.66 -32.82
C PRO A 192 6.54 -13.41 -32.36
N GLU A 193 6.90 -13.33 -31.07
CA GLU A 193 7.55 -12.14 -30.48
C GLU A 193 8.83 -11.69 -31.23
N ILE A 194 9.64 -12.64 -31.71
CA ILE A 194 10.86 -12.36 -32.50
C ILE A 194 10.58 -11.56 -33.77
N SER A 195 9.33 -11.64 -34.25
CA SER A 195 8.78 -10.94 -35.39
C SER A 195 7.93 -9.75 -34.95
N ARG A 196 8.17 -9.16 -33.78
CA ARG A 196 7.56 -7.88 -33.34
C ARG A 196 8.61 -6.91 -32.81
N ARG A 197 9.87 -7.14 -33.17
CA ARG A 197 11.03 -6.52 -32.56
C ARG A 197 11.35 -5.18 -33.20
N MET A 198 11.47 -4.16 -32.36
CA MET A 198 11.86 -2.80 -32.73
C MET A 198 13.37 -2.59 -32.63
N ALA A 199 14.02 -3.15 -31.61
CA ALA A 199 15.47 -3.04 -31.46
C ALA A 199 16.04 -4.22 -30.66
N SER A 200 17.30 -4.55 -30.89
CA SER A 200 18.04 -5.53 -30.11
C SER A 200 19.49 -5.13 -29.96
N ALA A 201 20.04 -5.32 -28.77
CA ALA A 201 21.47 -5.20 -28.54
C ALA A 201 21.91 -6.17 -27.45
N SER A 202 23.21 -6.43 -27.39
CA SER A 202 23.84 -7.23 -26.35
C SER A 202 25.20 -6.67 -26.01
N THR A 203 25.64 -6.86 -24.77
CA THR A 203 26.92 -6.36 -24.29
C THR A 203 27.70 -7.44 -23.55
N GLY A 204 29.03 -7.38 -23.67
CA GLY A 204 29.94 -8.27 -22.96
C GLY A 204 29.97 -8.02 -21.45
N PRO A 205 30.54 -8.93 -20.63
CA PRO A 205 30.55 -8.84 -19.17
C PRO A 205 31.01 -7.49 -18.62
N ALA A 206 32.09 -6.94 -19.18
CA ALA A 206 32.73 -5.71 -18.72
C ALA A 206 32.35 -4.46 -19.54
N ALA A 207 31.35 -4.58 -20.42
CA ALA A 207 30.99 -3.53 -21.37
C ALA A 207 29.63 -2.90 -21.05
N THR A 208 29.42 -1.72 -21.62
CA THR A 208 28.12 -1.04 -21.69
C THR A 208 27.77 -0.75 -23.13
N THR A 209 26.54 -1.01 -23.54
CA THR A 209 26.07 -0.81 -24.93
C THR A 209 24.75 -0.08 -24.93
N GLN A 210 24.58 0.86 -25.87
CA GLN A 210 23.32 1.57 -26.07
C GLN A 210 22.39 0.76 -26.99
N ILE A 211 21.09 0.84 -26.74
CA ILE A 211 20.03 0.33 -27.59
C ILE A 211 19.06 1.47 -27.87
N ALA A 212 18.65 1.65 -29.13
CA ALA A 212 17.65 2.65 -29.48
C ALA A 212 16.69 2.09 -30.51
N GLY A 213 15.42 2.41 -30.36
CA GLY A 213 14.38 2.06 -31.33
C GLY A 213 13.34 3.17 -31.39
N ALA A 214 12.83 3.44 -32.57
CA ALA A 214 11.76 4.40 -32.78
C ALA A 214 10.72 3.79 -33.72
N ALA A 215 9.45 3.96 -33.36
CA ALA A 215 8.34 3.46 -34.15
C ALA A 215 7.13 4.39 -34.03
N THR A 216 6.42 4.46 -35.14
CA THR A 216 5.10 5.05 -35.26
C THR A 216 4.10 3.94 -35.50
N LEU A 217 3.14 3.79 -34.60
CA LEU A 217 2.05 2.84 -34.69
C LEU A 217 0.82 3.59 -35.22
N VAL A 218 0.19 3.08 -36.27
CA VAL A 218 -0.97 3.70 -36.91
C VAL A 218 -2.10 2.68 -37.01
N ASN A 219 -3.31 3.11 -36.65
CA ASN A 219 -4.53 2.34 -36.82
C ASN A 219 -5.71 3.28 -37.11
N GLY A 220 -6.17 3.30 -38.36
CA GLY A 220 -7.16 4.27 -38.83
C GLY A 220 -6.67 5.70 -38.59
N SER A 221 -7.47 6.51 -37.89
CA SER A 221 -7.12 7.89 -37.52
C SER A 221 -6.22 8.00 -36.27
N ASN A 222 -6.00 6.90 -35.54
CA ASN A 222 -5.16 6.88 -34.35
C ASN A 222 -3.69 6.67 -34.72
N SER A 223 -2.79 7.46 -34.14
CA SER A 223 -1.36 7.26 -34.33
C SER A 223 -0.58 7.52 -33.04
N ILE A 224 0.51 6.77 -32.85
CA ILE A 224 1.44 6.96 -31.73
C ILE A 224 2.85 6.86 -32.27
N SER A 225 3.61 7.93 -32.13
CA SER A 225 5.04 7.97 -32.42
C SER A 225 5.80 7.98 -31.10
N ALA A 226 6.64 6.98 -30.88
CA ALA A 226 7.46 6.88 -29.68
C ALA A 226 8.86 6.37 -29.99
N SER A 227 9.82 6.86 -29.22
CA SER A 227 11.22 6.44 -29.25
C SER A 227 11.60 5.88 -27.89
N VAL A 228 12.44 4.87 -27.87
CA VAL A 228 13.04 4.33 -26.66
C VAL A 228 14.54 4.36 -26.83
N ILE A 229 15.23 4.99 -25.90
CA ILE A 229 16.68 4.88 -25.75
C ILE A 229 16.95 4.07 -24.50
N GLY A 230 17.92 3.17 -24.55
CA GLY A 230 18.31 2.37 -23.41
C GLY A 230 19.79 2.11 -23.38
N TRP A 231 20.23 1.62 -22.22
CA TRP A 231 21.59 1.21 -21.95
C TRP A 231 21.56 -0.18 -21.33
N ILE A 232 22.50 -1.01 -21.74
CA ILE A 232 22.70 -2.35 -21.23
C ILE A 232 24.08 -2.36 -20.58
N LYS A 233 24.17 -2.81 -19.33
CA LYS A 233 25.45 -3.09 -18.67
C LYS A 233 25.69 -4.58 -18.55
N GLY A 234 26.92 -4.99 -18.76
CA GLY A 234 27.36 -6.36 -18.55
C GLY A 234 27.30 -6.79 -17.09
N SER A 235 27.57 -8.07 -16.86
CA SER A 235 27.55 -8.69 -15.53
C SER A 235 28.57 -8.06 -14.57
N THR A 236 29.77 -7.73 -15.05
CA THR A 236 30.91 -7.17 -14.28
C THR A 236 31.23 -5.71 -14.61
N ALA A 237 30.54 -5.09 -15.57
CA ALA A 237 30.72 -3.70 -15.93
C ALA A 237 30.47 -2.77 -14.73
N ALA A 238 31.35 -1.79 -14.54
CA ALA A 238 31.18 -0.77 -13.51
C ALA A 238 29.86 -0.01 -13.73
N SER A 239 29.03 0.11 -12.69
CA SER A 239 27.83 0.92 -12.78
C SER A 239 28.19 2.39 -12.67
N ASP A 240 27.84 3.20 -13.66
CA ASP A 240 27.63 4.62 -13.40
C ASP A 240 26.45 4.74 -12.43
N SER A 241 26.76 5.10 -11.19
CA SER A 241 25.80 5.22 -10.10
C SER A 241 24.76 6.31 -10.37
N ALA A 242 25.06 7.28 -11.25
CA ALA A 242 24.11 8.32 -11.63
C ALA A 242 22.94 7.77 -12.46
N ASN A 243 23.22 6.82 -13.36
CA ASN A 243 22.20 6.30 -14.29
C ASN A 243 21.49 5.06 -13.73
N TYR A 244 22.23 4.11 -13.15
CA TYR A 244 21.65 2.86 -12.64
C TYR A 244 21.24 2.95 -11.17
N GLY A 245 21.81 3.87 -10.39
CA GLY A 245 21.65 3.96 -8.94
C GLY A 245 22.74 3.17 -8.19
N ALA A 246 23.15 3.67 -7.02
CA ALA A 246 24.09 2.96 -6.15
C ALA A 246 23.48 1.63 -5.67
N GLY A 247 24.21 0.51 -5.85
CA GLY A 247 23.77 -0.83 -5.44
C GLY A 247 22.76 -1.52 -6.38
N ALA A 248 22.52 -1.00 -7.58
CA ALA A 248 21.47 -1.51 -8.46
C ALA A 248 21.78 -2.85 -9.16
N THR A 249 20.90 -3.84 -8.98
CA THR A 249 20.86 -5.14 -9.68
C THR A 249 20.48 -5.01 -11.15
N ALA A 250 19.71 -3.97 -11.49
CA ALA A 250 19.20 -3.74 -12.83
C ALA A 250 20.33 -3.70 -13.86
N LYS A 251 20.22 -4.48 -14.93
CA LYS A 251 21.23 -4.57 -16.00
C LYS A 251 20.84 -3.81 -17.25
N CYS A 252 19.56 -3.50 -17.42
CA CYS A 252 19.07 -2.68 -18.51
C CYS A 252 18.37 -1.43 -17.98
N LEU A 253 18.56 -0.33 -18.69
CA LEU A 253 17.93 0.95 -18.47
C LEU A 253 17.20 1.35 -19.75
N PHE A 254 15.96 1.81 -19.65
CA PHE A 254 15.18 2.29 -20.79
C PHE A 254 14.53 3.62 -20.46
N VAL A 255 14.59 4.54 -21.40
CA VAL A 255 13.96 5.85 -21.34
C VAL A 255 13.03 5.93 -22.55
N PRO A 256 11.74 5.60 -22.37
CA PRO A 256 10.74 5.83 -23.39
C PRO A 256 10.41 7.32 -23.45
N TYR A 257 10.29 7.81 -24.68
CA TYR A 257 9.90 9.17 -25.00
C TYR A 257 8.77 9.13 -26.01
N LEU A 258 7.63 9.73 -25.65
CA LEU A 258 6.52 9.90 -26.57
C LEU A 258 6.81 11.12 -27.47
N VAL A 259 6.90 10.88 -28.77
CA VAL A 259 7.20 11.93 -29.76
C VAL A 259 5.91 12.65 -30.18
N ALA A 260 4.85 11.89 -30.47
CA ALA A 260 3.55 12.41 -30.83
C ALA A 260 2.46 11.35 -30.59
N ALA A 261 1.22 11.78 -30.37
CA ALA A 261 0.07 10.89 -30.39
C ALA A 261 -1.17 11.64 -30.91
N SER A 262 -1.94 11.01 -31.80
CA SER A 262 -3.26 11.46 -32.22
C SER A 262 -4.32 10.44 -31.81
N GLY A 263 -5.48 10.95 -31.42
CA GLY A 263 -6.70 10.21 -31.14
C GLY A 263 -7.90 11.05 -31.53
#